data_AF-Q6PUJ3-F1
#
_entry.id   AF-Q6PUJ3-F1
#
_cell.length_a   1.000
_cell.length_b   1.000
_cell.length_c   1.000
_cell.angle_alpha   90.00
_cell.angle_beta   90.00
_cell.angle_gamma   90.00
#
_symmetry.space_group_name_H-M   'P 1'
#
loop_
_entity.id
_entity.type
_entity.pdbx_description
1 polymer ?
#
loop_
_entity_poly.entity_id
_entity_poly.type
_entity_poly.pdbx_seq_one_letter_code
_entity_poly.pdbx_strand_id
1 'polypeptide(L)'
;VPVEPHFVFLGIHGGKLCLSCVKSGDEMKLQLEPVNITDLRKNSEQDKRFTFIRSDSGPTTSFESAACPGWFLCTALEADQP
;
A
#
# COMPACT_ATOMS: atom_id res chain seq x y z
N VAL A 1 22.05 -9.42 9.29
CA VAL A 1 21.93 -8.08 8.65
C VAL A 1 20.45 -7.76 8.64
N PRO A 2 19.98 -6.59 9.13
CA PRO A 2 18.58 -6.23 8.98
C PRO A 2 18.31 -6.08 7.48
N VAL A 3 17.34 -6.83 6.97
CA VAL A 3 16.89 -6.67 5.58
C VAL A 3 16.18 -5.33 5.52
N GLU A 4 16.68 -4.42 4.68
CA GLU A 4 16.10 -3.10 4.52
C GLU A 4 14.67 -3.26 3.94
N PRO A 5 13.62 -2.70 4.56
CA PRO A 5 12.26 -2.88 4.08
C PRO A 5 12.10 -2.29 2.68
N HIS A 6 11.59 -3.10 1.75
CA HIS A 6 11.36 -2.67 0.37
C HIS A 6 10.09 -1.81 0.29
N PHE A 7 10.23 -0.51 0.59
CA PHE A 7 9.13 0.45 0.47
C PHE A 7 8.77 0.71 -1.00
N VAL A 8 7.49 0.57 -1.33
CA VAL A 8 6.95 0.74 -2.69
C VAL A 8 5.67 1.56 -2.68
N PHE A 9 5.38 2.19 -3.82
CA PHE A 9 4.08 2.78 -4.13
C PHE A 9 3.36 1.89 -5.15
N LEU A 10 2.05 1.75 -5.00
CA LEU A 10 1.22 0.94 -5.88
C LEU A 10 0.27 1.86 -6.64
N GLY A 11 0.36 1.86 -7.97
CA GLY A 11 -0.45 2.73 -8.83
C GLY A 11 -0.97 2.03 -10.06
N ILE A 12 -2.16 2.44 -10.51
CA ILE A 12 -2.84 1.95 -11.71
C ILE A 12 -3.11 3.10 -12.69
N HIS A 13 -3.67 2.80 -13.87
CA HIS A 13 -3.92 3.79 -14.92
C HIS A 13 -2.68 4.62 -15.29
N GLY A 14 -1.52 3.95 -15.40
CA GLY A 14 -0.24 4.61 -15.65
C GLY A 14 0.28 5.42 -14.48
N GLY A 15 -0.11 5.07 -13.25
CA GLY A 15 0.30 5.75 -12.02
C GLY A 15 -0.52 6.99 -11.68
N LYS A 16 -1.66 7.23 -12.35
CA LYS A 16 -2.52 8.40 -12.08
C LYS A 16 -3.48 8.21 -10.90
N LEU A 17 -3.73 6.96 -10.53
CA LEU A 17 -4.46 6.60 -9.32
C LEU A 17 -3.53 5.73 -8.47
N CYS A 18 -3.27 6.15 -7.24
CA CYS A 18 -2.42 5.41 -6.31
C CYS A 18 -3.25 4.81 -5.17
N LEU A 19 -2.85 3.62 -4.74
CA LEU A 19 -3.47 2.91 -3.64
C LEU A 19 -3.03 3.55 -2.32
N SER A 20 -3.98 3.84 -1.43
CA SER A 20 -3.71 4.33 -0.09
C SER A 20 -4.44 3.52 0.97
N CYS A 21 -3.83 3.46 2.16
CA CYS A 21 -4.43 2.96 3.38
C CYS A 21 -4.76 4.15 4.28
N VAL A 22 -6.05 4.38 4.50
CA VAL A 22 -6.54 5.50 5.31
C VAL A 22 -7.27 4.96 6.53
N LYS A 23 -7.02 5.60 7.69
CA LYS A 23 -7.79 5.35 8.91
C LYS A 23 -8.96 6.34 8.96
N SER A 24 -10.19 5.83 9.00
CA SER A 24 -11.41 6.61 9.12
C SER A 24 -12.14 6.20 10.40
N GLY A 25 -11.92 6.93 11.49
CA GLY A 25 -12.37 6.51 12.81
C GLY A 25 -11.59 5.28 13.27
N ASP A 26 -12.28 4.20 13.61
CA ASP A 26 -11.67 2.92 14.00
C ASP A 26 -11.47 1.95 12.82
N GLU A 27 -12.03 2.26 11.64
CA GLU A 27 -11.87 1.44 10.45
C GLU A 27 -10.63 1.84 9.65
N MET A 28 -9.90 0.85 9.17
CA MET A 28 -8.87 1.04 8.15
C MET A 28 -9.44 0.65 6.80
N LYS A 29 -9.27 1.54 5.82
CA LYS A 29 -9.81 1.38 4.48
C LYS A 29 -8.70 1.46 3.46
N LEU A 30 -8.77 0.58 2.48
CA LEU A 30 -7.97 0.63 1.28
C LEU A 30 -8.77 1.39 0.21
N GLN A 31 -8.14 2.37 -0.44
CA GLN A 31 -8.81 3.18 -1.46
C GLN A 31 -7.84 3.61 -2.56
N LEU A 32 -8.39 4.04 -3.70
CA LEU A 32 -7.63 4.67 -4.79
C LEU A 32 -7.81 6.18 -4.71
N GLU A 33 -6.70 6.94 -4.70
CA GLU A 33 -6.73 8.41 -4.75
C GLU A 33 -6.15 8.93 -6.08
N PRO A 34 -6.72 10.02 -6.63
CA PRO A 34 -6.24 10.63 -7.88
C PRO A 34 -4.96 11.45 -7.64
N VAL A 35 -3.85 10.76 -7.40
CA VAL A 35 -2.51 11.30 -7.26
C VAL A 35 -1.56 10.60 -8.22
N ASN A 36 -0.67 11.36 -8.84
CA ASN A 36 0.36 10.77 -9.69
C ASN A 36 1.45 10.13 -8.82
N ILE A 37 1.80 8.88 -9.13
CA ILE A 37 2.83 8.10 -8.43
C ILE A 37 4.19 8.82 -8.42
N THR A 38 4.49 9.64 -9.43
CA THR A 38 5.72 10.42 -9.52
C THR A 38 5.78 11.58 -8.53
N ASP A 39 4.63 12.00 -8.00
CA ASP A 39 4.54 13.12 -7.06
C ASP A 39 4.76 12.65 -5.61
N LEU A 40 4.66 11.33 -5.36
CA LEU A 40 4.80 10.71 -4.04
C LEU A 40 6.27 10.60 -3.61
N ARG A 41 6.54 10.89 -2.33
CA ARG A 41 7.89 10.84 -1.75
C ARG A 41 7.93 9.88 -0.55
N LYS A 42 8.81 8.88 -0.60
CA LYS A 42 8.90 7.82 0.44
C LYS A 42 9.13 8.36 1.86
N ASN A 43 9.78 9.50 2.00
CA ASN A 43 10.12 10.12 3.29
C ASN A 43 9.15 11.26 3.70
N SER A 44 8.04 11.42 2.98
CA SER A 44 6.99 12.37 3.34
C SER A 44 5.99 11.70 4.27
N GLU A 45 5.76 12.27 5.46
CA GLU A 45 4.74 11.77 6.39
C GLU A 45 3.34 11.81 5.77
N GLN A 46 3.06 12.75 4.86
CA GLN A 46 1.78 12.81 4.15
C GLN A 46 1.61 11.67 3.15
N ASP A 47 2.71 11.21 2.54
CA ASP A 47 2.70 10.17 1.51
C ASP A 47 2.83 8.77 2.10
N LYS A 48 3.11 8.66 3.41
CA LYS A 48 3.20 7.39 4.13
C LYS A 48 1.96 6.52 3.97
N ARG A 49 0.78 7.12 3.78
CA ARG A 49 -0.47 6.42 3.49
C ARG A 49 -0.49 5.68 2.16
N PHE A 50 0.35 6.06 1.21
CA PHE A 50 0.54 5.40 -0.09
C PHE A 50 1.69 4.37 -0.06
N THR A 51 2.50 4.36 1.00
CA THR A 51 3.67 3.50 1.10
C THR A 51 3.30 2.12 1.62
N PHE A 52 3.75 1.09 0.91
CA PHE A 52 3.65 -0.30 1.31
C PHE A 52 5.03 -0.92 1.49
N ILE A 53 5.17 -1.81 2.46
CA ILE A 53 6.36 -2.64 2.67
C ILE A 53 6.14 -3.94 1.91
N ARG A 54 6.93 -4.14 0.85
CA ARG A 54 6.92 -5.39 0.11
C ARG A 54 7.79 -6.43 0.82
N SER A 55 7.24 -7.62 1.03
CA SER A 55 7.99 -8.78 1.50
C SER A 55 7.78 -9.95 0.55
N ASP A 56 8.87 -10.59 0.13
CA ASP A 56 8.82 -11.77 -0.73
C ASP A 56 8.97 -13.05 0.12
N SER A 57 8.11 -14.03 -0.11
CA SER A 57 8.10 -15.34 0.55
C SER A 57 8.03 -16.43 -0.52
N GLY A 58 9.20 -16.88 -0.97
CA GLY A 58 9.32 -17.84 -2.07
C GLY A 58 8.66 -17.30 -3.35
N PRO A 59 7.65 -17.98 -3.91
CA PRO A 59 6.95 -17.53 -5.12
C PRO A 59 5.87 -16.47 -4.86
N THR A 60 5.61 -16.13 -3.60
CA THR A 60 4.54 -15.22 -3.20
C THR A 60 5.09 -13.90 -2.66
N THR A 61 4.30 -12.85 -2.71
CA THR A 61 4.64 -11.52 -2.19
C THR A 61 3.50 -11.02 -1.31
N SER A 62 3.84 -10.39 -0.19
CA SER A 62 2.90 -9.65 0.65
C SER A 62 3.23 -8.16 0.67
N PHE A 63 2.21 -7.34 0.92
CA PHE A 63 2.32 -5.90 1.02
C PHE A 63 1.69 -5.45 2.34
N GLU A 64 2.49 -4.89 3.24
CA GLU A 64 2.02 -4.30 4.50
C GLU A 64 1.89 -2.79 4.36
N SER A 65 0.85 -2.19 4.96
CA SER A 65 0.69 -0.73 5.00
C SER A 65 1.72 -0.08 5.92
N ALA A 66 2.52 0.85 5.40
CA ALA A 66 3.48 1.59 6.24
C ALA A 66 2.79 2.62 7.15
N ALA A 67 1.60 3.10 6.78
CA ALA A 67 0.79 3.99 7.62
C ALA A 67 0.01 3.24 8.70
N CYS A 68 -0.22 1.95 8.52
CA CYS A 68 -0.99 1.11 9.44
C CYS A 68 -0.25 -0.22 9.67
N PRO A 69 0.79 -0.24 10.52
CA PRO A 69 1.54 -1.46 10.82
C PRO A 69 0.63 -2.60 11.28
N GLY A 70 0.90 -3.80 10.77
CA GLY A 70 0.09 -5.01 10.98
C GLY A 70 -1.05 -5.22 9.99
N TRP A 71 -1.32 -4.25 9.09
CA TRP A 71 -2.37 -4.37 8.08
C TRP A 71 -1.79 -4.71 6.71
N PHE A 72 -2.28 -5.79 6.12
CA PHE A 72 -1.79 -6.33 4.86
C PHE A 72 -2.83 -6.22 3.75
N LEU A 73 -2.36 -6.06 2.51
CA LEU A 73 -3.20 -6.20 1.33
C LEU A 73 -3.70 -7.64 1.23
N CYS A 74 -5.00 -7.81 1.07
CA CYS A 74 -5.64 -9.10 0.88
C CYS A 74 -6.74 -9.00 -0.18
N THR A 75 -7.18 -10.15 -0.65
CA THR A 75 -8.39 -10.32 -1.47
C THR A 75 -9.32 -11.27 -0.73
N ALA A 76 -10.62 -11.17 -1.00
CA ALA A 76 -11.56 -12.20 -0.56
C ALA A 76 -11.26 -13.56 -1.22
N LEU A 77 -11.84 -14.63 -0.66
CA LEU A 77 -11.80 -15.95 -1.27
C LEU A 77 -12.81 -16.05 -2.42
N GLU A 78 -13.93 -15.35 -2.28
CA GLU A 78 -15.00 -15.28 -3.26
C GLU A 78 -14.61 -14.40 -4.45
N ALA A 79 -15.05 -14.81 -5.65
CA ALA A 79 -14.90 -13.99 -6.85
C ALA A 79 -15.73 -12.69 -6.74
N ASP A 80 -15.30 -11.67 -7.49
CA ASP A 80 -15.99 -10.38 -7.63
C ASP A 80 -16.18 -9.59 -6.32
N GLN A 81 -15.32 -9.85 -5.32
CA GLN A 81 -15.18 -9.04 -4.12
C GLN A 81 -13.89 -8.22 -4.17
N PRO A 82 -13.89 -6.99 -3.61
CA PRO A 82 -12.70 -6.17 -3.49
C PRO A 82 -11.67 -6.76 -2.52
#